data_AF-A0A4R2N6M8-F1
#
_entry.id   AF-A0A4R2N6M8-F1
#
_cell.length_a   1.000
_cell.length_b   1.000
_cell.length_c   1.000
_cell.angle_alpha   90.00
_cell.angle_beta   90.00
_cell.angle_gamma   90.00
#
_symmetry.space_group_name_H-M   'P 1'
#
loop_
_entity.id
_entity.type
_entity.pdbx_description
1 polymer ?
#
loop_
_entity_poly.entity_id
_entity_poly.type
_entity_poly.pdbx_seq_one_letter_code
_entity_poly.pdbx_strand_id
1 'polypeptide(L)' 'MIISQSSNVNSIVMDCFAGSGSTLKMAEKLGRKWIGVDISPVSLSVVQENLKTVDFQLVRII' A
#
# COMPACT_ATOMS: atom_id res chain seq x y z
N MET A 1 -0.46 -9.92 -10.61
CA MET A 1 -1.53 -10.33 -11.56
C MET A 1 -2.70 -9.36 -11.51
N ILE A 2 -3.39 -9.18 -10.38
CA ILE A 2 -4.57 -8.29 -10.27
C ILE A 2 -4.24 -6.83 -10.67
N ILE A 3 -3.24 -6.22 -10.03
CA ILE A 3 -2.88 -4.80 -10.25
C ILE A 3 -2.54 -4.53 -11.72
N SER A 4 -1.70 -5.37 -12.32
CA SER A 4 -1.25 -5.18 -13.71
C SER A 4 -2.36 -5.34 -14.74
N GLN A 5 -3.34 -6.22 -14.47
CA GLN A 5 -4.46 -6.50 -15.38
C GLN A 5 -5.62 -5.51 -15.20
N SER A 6 -5.72 -4.89 -14.02
CA SER A 6 -6.89 -4.07 -13.63
C SER A 6 -6.55 -2.59 -13.43
N SER A 7 -5.33 -2.17 -13.76
CA SER A 7 -4.91 -0.77 -13.65
C SER A 7 -3.81 -0.45 -14.65
N ASN A 8 -3.70 0.82 -15.02
CA ASN A 8 -2.59 1.33 -15.83
C ASN A 8 -1.45 1.82 -14.94
N VAL A 9 -0.25 1.94 -15.51
CA VAL A 9 0.86 2.67 -14.86
C VAL A 9 0.38 4.07 -14.48
N ASN A 10 0.85 4.60 -13.34
CA ASN A 10 0.41 5.87 -12.73
C ASN A 10 -1.03 5.92 -12.22
N SER A 11 -1.81 4.83 -12.30
CA SER A 11 -3.10 4.75 -11.61
C SER A 11 -2.92 4.79 -10.08
N ILE A 12 -4.01 5.06 -9.36
CA ILE A 12 -4.06 4.97 -7.90
C ILE A 12 -4.73 3.65 -7.52
N VAL A 13 -4.09 2.86 -6.65
CA VAL A 13 -4.64 1.62 -6.07
C VAL A 13 -4.97 1.87 -4.60
N MET A 14 -6.20 1.55 -4.18
CA MET A 14 -6.63 1.70 -2.79
C MET A 14 -6.89 0.32 -2.17
N ASP A 15 -6.36 0.12 -0.97
CA ASP A 15 -6.59 -1.06 -0.15
C ASP A 15 -7.05 -0.64 1.26
N CYS A 16 -8.32 -0.88 1.59
CA CYS A 16 -8.91 -0.49 2.87
C CYS A 16 -8.65 -1.49 4.00
N PHE A 17 -8.00 -2.61 3.71
CA PHE A 17 -7.66 -3.66 4.66
C PHE A 17 -6.20 -4.09 4.40
N ALA A 18 -5.30 -3.12 4.46
CA ALA A 18 -3.94 -3.26 3.94
C ALA A 18 -3.16 -4.42 4.59
N GLY A 19 -3.47 -4.79 5.84
CA GLY A 19 -2.88 -5.94 6.51
C GLY A 19 -1.35 -5.85 6.54
N SER A 20 -0.68 -6.78 5.85
CA SER A 20 0.78 -6.78 5.72
C SER A 20 1.33 -5.84 4.64
N GLY A 21 0.48 -5.22 3.81
CA GLY A 21 0.86 -4.27 2.76
C GLY A 21 1.25 -4.90 1.43
N SER A 22 0.86 -6.15 1.16
CA SER A 22 1.22 -6.86 -0.07
C SER A 22 0.69 -6.16 -1.34
N THR A 23 -0.55 -5.65 -1.30
CA THR A 23 -1.14 -4.86 -2.38
C THR A 23 -0.35 -3.59 -2.64
N LEU A 24 -0.01 -2.85 -1.58
CA LEU A 24 0.72 -1.57 -1.66
C LEU A 24 2.12 -1.78 -2.25
N LYS A 25 2.85 -2.77 -1.74
CA LYS A 25 4.19 -3.13 -2.22
C LYS A 25 4.19 -3.51 -3.70
N MET A 26 3.16 -4.24 -4.14
CA MET A 26 3.05 -4.63 -5.54
C MET A 26 2.58 -3.47 -6.43
N ALA A 27 1.72 -2.57 -5.92
CA ALA A 27 1.34 -1.34 -6.61
C ALA A 27 2.57 -0.45 -6.86
N GLU A 28 3.38 -0.23 -5.82
CA GLU A 28 4.65 0.50 -5.89
C GLU A 28 5.60 -0.10 -6.94
N LYS A 29 5.88 -1.42 -6.82
CA LYS A 29 6.78 -2.12 -7.74
C LYS A 29 6.33 -2.03 -9.21
N LEU A 30 5.02 -1.94 -9.45
CA LEU A 30 4.44 -1.84 -10.77
C LEU A 30 4.28 -0.39 -11.24
N GLY A 31 4.73 0.61 -10.49
CA GLY A 31 4.63 2.02 -10.88
C GLY A 31 3.20 2.58 -10.77
N ARG A 32 2.45 2.16 -9.76
CA ARG A 32 1.17 2.77 -9.38
C ARG A 32 1.37 3.57 -8.10
N LYS A 33 0.60 4.65 -7.96
CA LYS A 33 0.41 5.29 -6.65
C LYS A 33 -0.54 4.43 -5.83
N TRP A 34 -0.48 4.53 -4.52
CA TRP A 34 -1.32 3.72 -3.66
C TRP A 34 -1.76 4.44 -2.38
N ILE A 35 -2.88 3.98 -1.83
CA ILE A 35 -3.40 4.39 -0.53
C ILE A 35 -3.73 3.11 0.23
N GLY A 36 -3.11 2.93 1.40
CA GLY A 36 -3.38 1.83 2.31
C GLY A 36 -4.03 2.31 3.59
N VAL A 37 -5.09 1.64 4.02
CA VAL A 37 -5.76 1.89 5.29
C VAL A 37 -5.84 0.57 6.06
N ASP A 38 -5.56 0.63 7.36
CA ASP A 38 -5.82 -0.45 8.29
C ASP A 38 -6.02 0.14 9.70
N ILE A 39 -6.94 -0.43 10.47
CA ILE A 39 -7.22 -0.02 11.85
C ILE A 39 -6.21 -0.62 12.84
N SER A 40 -5.60 -1.76 12.47
CA SER A 40 -4.72 -2.53 13.33
C SER A 40 -3.35 -1.85 13.45
N PRO A 41 -2.93 -1.45 14.67
CA PRO A 41 -1.59 -0.92 14.89
C PRO A 41 -0.49 -1.92 14.52
N VAL A 42 -0.78 -3.22 14.62
CA VAL A 42 0.13 -4.31 14.23
C VAL A 42 0.29 -4.32 12.71
N SER A 43 -0.81 -4.26 11.95
CA SER A 43 -0.77 -4.17 10.48
C SER A 43 0.05 -2.96 10.04
N LEU A 44 -0.21 -1.79 10.63
CA LEU A 44 0.53 -0.55 10.30
C LEU A 44 2.04 -0.69 10.58
N SER A 45 2.44 -1.38 11.64
CA SER A 45 3.86 -1.63 11.94
C SER A 45 4.49 -2.57 10.91
N VAL A 46 3.78 -3.62 10.50
CA VAL A 46 4.23 -4.57 9.47
C VAL A 46 4.35 -3.90 8.10
N VAL A 47 3.38 -3.06 7.72
CA VAL A 47 3.43 -2.28 6.48
C VAL A 47 4.65 -1.38 6.44
N GLN A 48 4.93 -0.65 7.54
CA GLN A 48 6.10 0.23 7.63
C GLN A 48 7.40 -0.54 7.44
N GLU A 49 7.56 -1.71 8.07
CA GLU A 49 8.75 -2.54 7.89
C GLU A 49 8.86 -3.07 6.44
N ASN A 50 7.74 -3.52 5.85
CA ASN A 50 7.71 -4.08 4.51
C ASN A 50 7.97 -3.06 3.40
N LEU A 51 7.68 -1.78 3.67
CA LEU A 51 7.82 -0.64 2.77
C LEU A 51 8.92 0.33 3.20
N LYS A 52 9.83 -0.05 4.10
CA LYS A 52 10.88 0.83 4.65
C LYS A 52 11.82 1.47 3.62
N THR A 53 11.91 0.92 2.41
CA THR A 53 12.72 1.44 1.31
C THR A 53 11.93 2.29 0.32
N VAL A 54 10.63 2.45 0.55
CA VAL A 54 9.69 3.21 -0.28
C VAL A 54 9.44 4.53 0.43
N ASP A 55 9.41 5.62 -0.34
CA ASP A 55 9.00 6.91 0.20
C ASP A 55 7.46 6.97 0.27
N PHE A 56 6.93 7.02 1.49
CA PHE A 56 5.50 7.15 1.74
C PHE A 56 5.23 7.94 3.02
N GLN A 57 4.01 8.47 3.12
CA GLN A 57 3.56 9.20 4.30
C GLN A 57 2.63 8.33 5.14
N LEU A 58 2.91 8.22 6.44
CA LEU A 58 1.99 7.62 7.40
C LEU A 58 1.09 8.71 7.99
N VAL A 59 -0.22 8.59 7.77
CA VAL A 59 -1.22 9.50 8.31
C VAL A 59 -2.03 8.76 9.38
N ARG A 60 -2.13 9.33 10.58
CA ARG A 60 -3.02 8.84 11.65
C ARG A 60 -4.24 9.74 11.71
N ILE A 61 -5.41 9.15 11.49
CA ILE A 61 -6.70 9.82 11.67
C ILE A 61 -7.18 9.44 13.08
N ILE A 62 -7.43 10.47 13.89
CA ILE A 62 -7.85 10.39 15.30
C ILE A 62 -9.32 9.97 15.41
#